data_AF-A0A1Z9D9U4-F1
#
_entry.id   AF-A0A1Z9D9U4-F1
#
_cell.length_a   1.000
_cell.length_b   1.000
_cell.length_c   1.000
_cell.angle_alpha   90.00
_cell.angle_beta   90.00
_cell.angle_gamma   90.00
#
_symmetry.space_group_name_H-M   'P 1'
#
loop_
_entity.id
_entity.type
_entity.pdbx_description
1 polymer ?
#
loop_
_entity_poly.entity_id
_entity_poly.type
_entity_poly.pdbx_seq_one_letter_code
_entity_poly.pdbx_strand_id
1 'polypeptide(L)'
;MKKTIIIILLLFVSCSISKLDSIDTTGMTYDGKNIFLNGSKIATLSAMEIAFDDGDIVREATFILTSPKYNEYAIPIIKLVQESTKSNKNKDIRFEVEVELKNEY
;
A
#
# COMPACT_ATOMS: atom_id res chain seq x y z
N MET A 1 -3.90 4.21 50.32
CA MET A 1 -3.83 5.08 49.12
C MET A 1 -4.11 4.22 47.89
N LYS A 2 -5.38 4.16 47.48
CA LYS A 2 -5.92 3.24 46.46
C LYS A 2 -6.02 3.90 45.07
N LYS A 3 -5.34 5.03 44.86
CA LYS A 3 -5.52 5.91 43.70
C LYS A 3 -4.46 5.72 42.60
N THR A 4 -3.42 4.92 42.84
CA THR A 4 -2.28 4.76 41.92
C THR A 4 -2.41 3.59 40.93
N ILE A 5 -3.43 2.73 41.06
CA ILE A 5 -3.59 1.54 40.19
C ILE A 5 -4.32 1.86 38.87
N ILE A 6 -5.04 3.00 38.78
CA ILE A 6 -5.92 3.30 37.63
C ILE A 6 -5.14 3.80 36.38
N ILE A 7 -3.90 4.28 36.52
CA ILE A 7 -3.15 4.89 35.40
C ILE A 7 -2.51 3.84 34.47
N ILE A 8 -2.30 2.59 34.93
CA ILE A 8 -1.58 1.56 34.17
C ILE A 8 -2.52 0.84 33.16
N LEU A 9 -3.83 0.94 33.32
CA LEU A 9 -4.82 0.25 32.46
C LEU A 9 -5.11 0.98 31.13
N LEU A 10 -4.66 2.23 30.97
CA LEU A 10 -4.92 3.05 29.78
C LEU A 10 -3.87 2.89 28.65
N LEU A 11 -2.85 2.05 28.83
CA LEU A 11 -1.70 1.96 27.90
C LEU A 11 -1.79 0.86 26.83
N PHE A 12 -2.91 0.12 26.72
CA PHE A 12 -2.95 -1.11 25.91
C PHE A 12 -3.97 -1.15 24.76
N VAL A 13 -4.60 -0.03 24.38
CA VAL A 13 -5.61 -0.05 23.30
C VAL A 13 -5.27 0.91 22.16
N SER A 14 -4.10 0.72 21.55
CA SER A 14 -3.85 1.23 20.20
C SER A 14 -3.22 0.14 19.34
N CYS A 15 -3.91 -0.99 19.23
CA CYS A 15 -3.65 -1.92 18.14
C CYS A 15 -4.29 -1.31 16.89
N SER A 16 -3.55 -0.44 16.21
CA SER A 16 -3.92 0.07 14.89
C SER A 16 -3.78 -1.08 13.90
N ILE A 17 -4.83 -1.89 13.77
CA ILE A 17 -4.96 -2.91 12.73
C ILE A 17 -4.94 -2.17 11.40
N SER A 18 -3.93 -2.43 10.57
CA SER A 18 -3.89 -1.83 9.23
C SER A 18 -4.98 -2.49 8.39
N LYS A 19 -5.79 -1.68 7.69
CA LYS A 19 -6.87 -2.17 6.83
C LYS A 19 -6.36 -3.10 5.71
N LEU A 20 -5.05 -3.07 5.43
CA LEU A 20 -4.41 -3.92 4.43
C LEU A 20 -3.94 -5.26 5.02
N ASP A 21 -3.82 -5.41 6.33
CA ASP A 21 -3.20 -6.61 6.91
C ASP A 21 -3.97 -7.89 6.56
N SER A 22 -5.30 -7.81 6.42
CA SER A 22 -6.17 -8.93 6.03
C SER A 22 -6.25 -9.20 4.52
N ILE A 23 -5.65 -8.37 3.67
CA ILE A 23 -5.72 -8.53 2.21
C ILE A 23 -4.75 -9.62 1.75
N ASP A 24 -5.24 -10.61 1.01
CA ASP A 24 -4.40 -11.68 0.46
C ASP A 24 -3.60 -11.19 -0.76
N THR A 25 -2.32 -11.53 -0.78
CA THR A 25 -1.38 -11.26 -1.88
C THR A 25 -0.69 -12.54 -2.37
N THR A 26 -1.19 -13.71 -1.96
CA THR A 26 -0.64 -15.01 -2.33
C THR A 26 -0.58 -15.15 -3.86
N GLY A 27 0.57 -15.61 -4.35
CA GLY A 27 0.83 -15.77 -5.79
C GLY A 27 1.16 -14.47 -6.52
N MET A 28 1.14 -13.32 -5.84
CA MET A 28 1.55 -12.05 -6.43
C MET A 28 3.04 -11.77 -6.22
N THR A 29 3.69 -11.19 -7.23
CA THR A 29 5.07 -10.71 -7.13
C THR A 29 5.23 -9.34 -7.78
N TYR A 30 6.20 -8.57 -7.30
CA TYR A 30 6.51 -7.22 -7.77
C TYR A 30 8.02 -7.10 -8.03
N ASP A 31 8.40 -6.63 -9.23
CA ASP A 31 9.80 -6.52 -9.66
C ASP A 31 10.38 -5.09 -9.56
N GLY A 32 9.60 -4.14 -9.04
CA GLY A 32 9.95 -2.71 -9.04
C GLY A 32 9.25 -1.89 -10.14
N LYS A 33 8.70 -2.55 -11.17
CA LYS A 33 7.97 -1.90 -12.27
C LYS A 33 6.69 -2.63 -12.65
N ASN A 34 6.66 -3.95 -12.59
CA ASN A 34 5.55 -4.79 -13.02
C ASN A 34 5.07 -5.64 -11.85
N ILE A 35 3.78 -5.97 -11.91
CA ILE A 35 3.14 -6.85 -10.95
C ILE A 35 2.65 -8.08 -11.68
N PHE A 36 2.92 -9.25 -11.11
CA PHE A 36 2.55 -10.54 -11.65
C PHE A 36 1.62 -11.27 -10.68
N LEU A 37 0.68 -12.03 -11.21
CA LEU A 37 -0.14 -13.00 -10.49
C LEU A 37 0.13 -14.38 -11.10
N ASN A 38 0.68 -15.30 -10.31
CA ASN A 38 1.06 -16.64 -10.76
C ASN A 38 1.91 -16.62 -12.05
N GLY A 39 2.84 -15.66 -12.12
CA GLY A 39 3.73 -15.45 -13.28
C GLY A 39 3.14 -14.64 -14.43
N SER A 40 1.85 -14.33 -14.44
CA SER A 40 1.21 -13.51 -15.47
C SER A 40 1.22 -12.03 -15.10
N LYS A 41 1.69 -11.14 -15.99
CA LYS A 41 1.72 -9.70 -15.74
C LYS A 41 0.31 -9.10 -15.69
N ILE A 42 -0.08 -8.55 -14.54
CA ILE A 42 -1.42 -7.98 -14.30
C ILE A 42 -1.42 -6.46 -14.21
N ALA A 43 -0.29 -5.83 -13.88
CA ALA A 43 -0.16 -4.38 -13.83
C ALA A 43 1.27 -3.94 -14.17
N THR A 44 1.41 -2.68 -14.58
CA THR A 44 2.71 -2.04 -14.83
C THR A 44 2.70 -0.61 -14.30
N LEU A 45 3.82 -0.17 -13.77
CA LEU A 45 4.03 1.20 -13.32
C LEU A 45 3.86 2.14 -14.53
N SER A 46 2.86 3.00 -14.48
CA SER A 46 2.58 4.00 -15.52
C SER A 46 3.24 5.33 -15.21
N ALA A 47 3.26 5.74 -13.94
CA ALA A 47 3.81 7.01 -13.49
C ALA A 47 4.54 6.88 -12.15
N MET A 48 5.52 7.76 -11.95
CA MET A 48 6.17 7.99 -10.68
C MET A 48 6.27 9.50 -10.50
N GLU A 49 5.54 10.02 -9.53
CA GLU A 49 5.38 11.45 -9.32
C GLU A 49 5.98 11.87 -7.98
N ILE A 50 6.35 13.15 -7.89
CA ILE A 50 6.77 13.77 -6.64
C ILE A 50 6.05 15.11 -6.51
N ALA A 51 5.40 15.31 -5.38
CA ALA A 51 4.65 16.51 -5.06
C ALA A 51 5.07 17.05 -3.69
N PHE A 52 4.85 18.34 -3.49
CA PHE A 52 4.87 18.94 -2.16
C PHE A 52 3.41 19.25 -1.80
N ASP A 53 2.86 18.50 -0.86
CA ASP A 53 1.45 18.55 -0.50
C ASP A 53 1.30 18.55 1.04
N ASP A 54 0.50 19.49 1.54
CA ASP A 54 0.27 19.75 2.97
C ASP A 54 1.56 19.79 3.83
N GLY A 55 2.65 20.33 3.27
CA GLY A 55 3.94 20.43 3.97
C GLY A 55 4.81 19.19 3.90
N ASP A 56 4.33 18.09 3.30
CA ASP A 56 5.07 16.85 3.10
C ASP A 56 5.56 16.71 1.66
N ILE A 57 6.70 16.04 1.49
CA ILE A 57 7.11 15.53 0.17
C ILE A 57 6.41 14.18 -0.03
N VAL A 58 5.57 14.08 -1.05
CA VAL A 58 4.85 12.86 -1.41
C VAL A 58 5.45 12.30 -2.69
N ARG A 59 5.80 11.02 -2.66
CA ARG A 59 6.18 10.24 -3.84
C ARG A 59 5.09 9.25 -4.13
N GLU A 60 4.53 9.32 -5.33
CA GLU A 60 3.43 8.47 -5.74
C GLU A 60 3.85 7.53 -6.87
N ALA A 61 3.47 6.25 -6.74
CA ALA A 61 3.64 5.24 -7.78
C ALA A 61 2.28 4.79 -8.31
N THR A 62 1.96 5.15 -9.54
CA THR A 62 0.70 4.80 -10.19
C THR A 62 0.91 3.55 -11.06
N PHE A 63 0.08 2.54 -10.88
CA PHE A 63 0.08 1.32 -11.68
C PHE A 63 -1.18 1.25 -12.53
N ILE A 64 -1.02 0.88 -13.81
CA ILE A 64 -2.15 0.59 -14.69
C ILE A 64 -2.30 -0.92 -14.86
N LEU A 65 -3.53 -1.40 -14.71
CA LEU A 65 -3.87 -2.81 -14.93
C LEU A 65 -3.74 -3.17 -16.41
N THR A 66 -3.38 -4.42 -16.73
CA THR A 66 -3.27 -4.87 -18.14
C THR A 66 -4.63 -5.21 -18.74
N SER A 67 -5.66 -5.46 -17.92
CA SER A 67 -7.01 -5.82 -18.36
C SER A 67 -8.05 -5.52 -17.25
N PRO A 68 -9.30 -5.17 -17.60
CA PRO A 68 -10.40 -4.98 -16.64
C PRO A 68 -10.63 -6.17 -15.70
N LYS A 69 -10.37 -7.40 -16.17
CA LYS A 69 -10.50 -8.62 -15.35
C LYS A 69 -9.61 -8.63 -14.11
N TYR A 70 -8.62 -7.73 -14.04
CA TYR A 70 -7.72 -7.62 -12.89
C TYR A 70 -8.11 -6.50 -11.93
N ASN A 71 -9.25 -5.81 -12.13
CA ASN A 71 -9.70 -4.73 -11.25
C ASN A 71 -9.85 -5.16 -9.78
N GLU A 72 -10.24 -6.41 -9.54
CA GLU A 72 -10.35 -6.98 -8.19
C GLU A 72 -9.01 -7.02 -7.42
N TYR A 73 -7.88 -7.00 -8.15
CA TYR A 73 -6.54 -7.04 -7.55
C TYR A 73 -5.96 -5.65 -7.23
N ALA A 74 -6.71 -4.56 -7.43
CA ALA A 74 -6.20 -3.21 -7.15
C ALA A 74 -5.76 -3.01 -5.69
N ILE A 75 -6.57 -3.45 -4.72
CA ILE A 75 -6.20 -3.36 -3.29
C ILE A 75 -5.04 -4.30 -2.93
N PRO A 76 -5.01 -5.58 -3.35
CA PRO A 76 -3.84 -6.44 -3.22
C PRO A 76 -2.55 -5.84 -3.80
N ILE A 77 -2.63 -5.18 -4.96
CA ILE A 77 -1.50 -4.46 -5.57
C ILE A 77 -0.99 -3.37 -4.64
N ILE A 78 -1.87 -2.51 -4.12
CA ILE A 78 -1.49 -1.43 -3.20
C ILE A 78 -0.74 -2.00 -2.00
N LYS A 79 -1.28 -3.06 -1.37
CA LYS A 79 -0.60 -3.76 -0.26
C LYS A 79 0.79 -4.26 -0.66
N LEU A 80 0.88 -5.02 -1.74
CA LEU A 80 2.12 -5.66 -2.18
C LEU A 80 3.24 -4.63 -2.39
N VAL A 81 2.93 -3.54 -3.08
CA VAL A 81 3.91 -2.48 -3.38
C VAL A 81 4.28 -1.72 -2.10
N GLN A 82 3.31 -1.35 -1.27
CA GLN A 82 3.59 -0.68 0.00
C GLN A 82 4.46 -1.52 0.92
N GLU A 83 4.23 -2.83 1.01
CA GLU A 83 5.05 -3.76 1.79
C GLU A 83 6.48 -3.87 1.26
N SER A 84 6.62 -3.93 -0.07
CA SER A 84 7.93 -4.01 -0.73
C SER A 84 8.76 -2.73 -0.56
N THR A 85 8.13 -1.58 -0.31
CA THR A 85 8.81 -0.30 -0.11
C THR A 85 8.99 0.09 1.37
N LYS A 86 8.41 -0.66 2.33
CA LYS A 86 8.53 -0.39 3.78
C LYS A 86 9.98 -0.27 4.26
N SER A 87 10.91 -1.08 3.72
CA SER A 87 12.32 -1.08 4.14
C SER A 87 13.13 0.12 3.64
N ASN A 88 12.63 0.85 2.64
CA ASN A 88 13.28 2.02 2.04
C ASN A 88 12.61 3.34 2.45
N LYS A 89 11.83 3.34 3.53
CA LYS A 89 11.14 4.54 4.00
C LYS A 89 12.14 5.57 4.53
N ASN A 90 12.39 6.60 3.72
CA ASN A 90 12.76 7.89 4.27
C ASN A 90 11.54 8.41 5.05
N LYS A 91 11.71 8.71 6.34
CA LYS A 91 10.60 9.18 7.19
C LYS A 91 10.05 10.54 6.76
N ASP A 92 10.84 11.30 6.01
CA ASP A 92 10.50 12.64 5.56
C ASP A 92 9.84 12.65 4.18
N ILE A 93 9.66 11.47 3.54
CA ILE A 93 9.00 11.32 2.24
C ILE A 93 7.87 10.30 2.37
N ARG A 94 6.64 10.76 2.22
CA ARG A 94 5.46 9.90 2.21
C ARG A 94 5.42 9.15 0.87
N PHE A 95 5.18 7.84 0.91
CA PHE A 95 5.10 7.02 -0.28
C PHE A 95 3.67 6.49 -0.46
N GLU A 96 3.06 6.83 -1.59
CA GLU A 96 1.70 6.48 -1.94
C GLU A 96 1.69 5.58 -3.18
N VAL A 97 0.69 4.70 -3.25
CA VAL A 97 0.53 3.75 -4.35
C VAL A 97 -0.89 3.87 -4.86
N GLU A 98 -1.01 4.10 -6.16
CA GLU A 98 -2.27 4.17 -6.86
C GLU A 98 -2.39 3.05 -7.89
N VAL A 99 -3.64 2.65 -8.16
CA VAL A 99 -3.95 1.69 -9.21
C VAL A 99 -5.08 2.23 -10.07
N GLU A 100 -4.77 2.49 -11.33
CA GLU A 100 -5.75 2.87 -12.33
C GLU A 100 -6.55 1.62 -12.76
N LEU A 101 -7.86 1.65 -12.47
CA LEU A 101 -8.80 0.62 -12.90
C LEU A 101 -9.03 0.72 -14.42
N LYS A 102 -9.24 -0.44 -15.07
CA LYS A 102 -9.61 -0.48 -16.48
C LYS A 102 -11.10 -0.70 -16.66
N ASN A 103 -11.70 0.03 -17.60
CA ASN A 103 -13.07 -0.17 -18.04
C ASN A 103 -13.14 -1.21 -19.17
N GLU A 104 -14.25 -1.95 -19.24
CA GLU A 104 -14.58 -2.83 -20.37
C GLU A 104 -15.16 -1.99 -21.52
N TYR A 105 -14.30 -1.46 -22.40
CA TYR A 105 -14.73 -0.82 -23.64
C TYR A 105 -14.34 -1.68 -24.84
#